data_AF-A0A7S3DXT6-F1
#
_entry.id   AF-A0A7S3DXT6-F1
#
_cell.length_a   1.000
_cell.length_b   1.000
_cell.length_c   1.000
_cell.angle_alpha   90.00
_cell.angle_beta   90.00
_cell.angle_gamma   90.00
#
_symmetry.space_group_name_H-M   'P 1'
#
loop_
_entity.id
_entity.type
_entity.pdbx_description
1 polymer ?
#
loop_
_entity_poly.entity_id
_entity_poly.type
_entity_poly.pdbx_seq_one_letter_code
_entity_poly.pdbx_strand_id
1 'polypeptide(L)'
;MSNTLFIVGAVLTLLWYFLLRPRKGGKDAPPTVVSSPVVPIPIFGVMAEFFKSPNTMFKRCYRDVGPVFTIPMFFKRLTFLVGPEAQEIFFKASDDV
;
A
#
# COMPACT_ATOMS: atom_id res chain seq x y z
N MET A 1 27.66 29.47 0.47
CA MET A 1 27.69 28.06 0.01
C MET A 1 27.00 27.09 0.97
N SER A 2 27.23 27.20 2.29
CA SER A 2 26.61 26.29 3.28
C SER A 2 25.07 26.34 3.30
N ASN A 3 24.45 27.53 3.45
CA ASN A 3 22.97 27.64 3.52
C ASN A 3 22.24 27.13 2.28
N THR A 4 22.78 27.36 1.07
CA THR A 4 22.17 26.90 -0.18
C THR A 4 22.10 25.38 -0.23
N LEU A 5 23.15 24.69 0.21
CA LEU A 5 23.20 23.23 0.24
C LEU A 5 22.15 22.66 1.21
N PHE A 6 22.01 23.28 2.39
CA PHE A 6 20.98 22.91 3.38
C PHE A 6 19.56 23.10 2.86
N ILE A 7 19.29 24.22 2.18
CA ILE A 7 17.97 24.50 1.60
C ILE A 7 17.64 23.46 0.51
N VAL A 8 18.59 23.16 -0.39
CA VAL A 8 18.39 22.14 -1.43
C VAL A 8 18.13 20.77 -0.81
N GLY A 9 18.91 20.37 0.19
CA GLY A 9 18.67 19.10 0.91
C GLY A 9 17.31 19.05 1.58
N ALA A 10 16.88 20.12 2.26
CA ALA A 10 15.58 20.18 2.92
C ALA A 10 14.42 20.10 1.90
N VAL A 11 14.52 20.82 0.78
CA VAL A 11 13.51 20.80 -0.29
C VAL A 11 13.42 19.41 -0.92
N LEU A 12 14.55 18.76 -1.22
CA LEU A 12 14.56 17.39 -1.75
C LEU A 12 13.94 16.39 -0.77
N THR A 13 14.24 16.52 0.52
CA THR A 13 13.69 15.64 1.56
C THR A 13 12.18 15.85 1.72
N LEU A 14 11.71 17.10 1.70
CA LEU A 14 10.28 17.43 1.75
C LEU A 14 9.55 16.96 0.50
N LEU A 15 10.12 17.14 -0.69
CA LEU A 15 9.58 16.62 -1.95
C LEU A 15 9.47 15.11 -1.89
N TRP A 16 10.53 14.42 -1.49
CA TRP A 16 10.55 12.96 -1.33
C TRP A 16 9.48 12.50 -0.33
N TYR A 17 9.39 13.15 0.83
CA TYR A 17 8.40 12.85 1.85
C TYR A 17 6.97 13.06 1.34
N PHE A 18 6.68 14.17 0.67
CA PHE A 18 5.34 14.47 0.13
C PHE A 18 4.97 13.59 -1.06
N LEU A 19 5.91 13.23 -1.94
CA LEU A 19 5.63 12.38 -3.11
C LEU A 19 5.41 10.91 -2.72
N LEU A 20 6.17 10.41 -1.75
CA LEU A 20 6.17 8.99 -1.38
C LEU A 20 5.27 8.68 -0.18
N ARG A 21 4.66 9.69 0.45
CA ARG A 21 3.70 9.44 1.52
C ARG A 21 2.51 8.64 0.97
N PRO A 22 2.23 7.44 1.51
CA PRO A 22 1.13 6.64 1.03
C PRO A 22 -0.18 7.39 1.30
N ARG A 23 -1.00 7.53 0.27
CA ARG A 23 -2.32 8.17 0.38
C ARG A 23 -3.20 7.32 1.30
N LYS A 24 -3.47 7.84 2.50
CA LYS A 24 -4.46 7.25 3.41
C LYS A 24 -5.85 7.29 2.74
N GLY A 25 -6.63 6.23 2.96
CA GLY A 25 -8.03 6.22 2.59
C GLY A 25 -8.86 7.10 3.53
N GLY A 26 -10.17 7.19 3.26
CA GLY A 26 -11.12 7.81 4.20
C GLY A 26 -11.21 7.04 5.52
N LYS A 27 -12.03 7.54 6.46
CA LYS A 27 -12.22 6.95 7.80
C LYS A 27 -12.61 5.46 7.78
N ASP A 28 -13.35 5.03 6.76
CA ASP A 28 -13.87 3.66 6.61
C ASP A 28 -13.09 2.86 5.55
N ALA A 29 -11.90 3.33 5.15
CA ALA A 29 -11.12 2.64 4.15
C ALA A 29 -10.44 1.38 4.72
N PRO A 30 -10.20 0.35 3.89
CA PRO A 30 -9.47 -0.83 4.30
C PRO A 30 -8.07 -0.52 4.88
N PRO A 31 -7.58 -1.37 5.80
CA PRO A 31 -6.24 -1.23 6.36
C PRO A 31 -5.18 -1.26 5.26
N THR A 32 -4.26 -0.31 5.30
CA THR A 32 -3.15 -0.24 4.33
C THR A 32 -1.92 -0.95 4.88
N VAL A 33 -1.50 -2.03 4.23
CA VAL A 33 -0.31 -2.80 4.57
C VAL A 33 0.92 -2.11 3.96
N VAL A 34 1.79 -1.57 4.80
CA VAL A 34 3.02 -0.84 4.38
C VAL A 34 4.31 -1.54 4.80
N SER A 35 4.22 -2.61 5.58
CA SER A 35 5.36 -3.38 6.08
C SER A 35 5.37 -4.80 5.49
N SER A 36 6.58 -5.35 5.37
CA SER A 36 6.83 -6.68 4.83
C SER A 36 7.91 -7.39 5.64
N PRO A 37 7.79 -8.71 5.86
CA PRO A 37 8.83 -9.52 6.47
C PRO A 37 10.01 -9.81 5.52
N VAL A 38 9.86 -9.55 4.22
CA VAL A 38 10.90 -9.86 3.22
C VAL A 38 11.94 -8.74 3.15
N VAL A 39 11.50 -7.49 3.16
CA VAL A 39 12.38 -6.32 3.11
C VAL A 39 11.88 -5.30 4.13
N PRO A 40 12.71 -4.85 5.09
CA PRO A 40 12.31 -3.93 6.16
C PRO A 40 12.26 -2.46 5.69
N ILE A 41 11.88 -2.23 4.44
CA ILE A 41 11.72 -0.90 3.86
C ILE A 41 10.22 -0.68 3.63
N PRO A 42 9.59 0.32 4.26
CA PRO A 42 8.17 0.59 4.08
C PRO A 42 7.81 0.77 2.59
N ILE A 43 6.62 0.31 2.20
CA ILE A 43 6.10 0.34 0.82
C ILE A 43 6.89 -0.57 -0.13
N PHE A 44 8.19 -0.31 -0.31
CA PHE A 44 9.06 -1.10 -1.19
C PHE A 44 9.11 -2.57 -0.79
N GLY A 45 9.12 -2.88 0.50
CA GLY A 45 9.13 -4.26 0.94
C GLY A 45 7.81 -4.99 0.67
N VAL A 46 6.68 -4.28 0.68
CA VAL A 46 5.39 -4.86 0.29
C VAL A 46 5.37 -5.17 -1.20
N MET A 47 5.92 -4.27 -2.02
CA MET A 47 6.05 -4.53 -3.47
C MET A 47 6.97 -5.73 -3.73
N ALA A 48 8.13 -5.80 -3.08
CA ALA A 48 9.08 -6.90 -3.22
C ALA A 48 8.47 -8.24 -2.76
N GLU A 49 7.73 -8.24 -1.65
CA GLU A 49 7.02 -9.43 -1.16
C GLU A 49 5.93 -9.88 -2.14
N PHE A 50 5.14 -8.94 -2.66
CA PHE A 50 4.09 -9.20 -3.65
C PHE A 50 4.66 -9.87 -4.90
N PHE A 51 5.75 -9.34 -5.46
CA PHE A 51 6.40 -9.93 -6.64
C PHE A 51 7.09 -11.27 -6.34
N LYS A 52 7.60 -11.47 -5.12
CA LYS A 52 8.23 -12.73 -4.73
C LYS A 52 7.22 -13.86 -4.60
N SER A 53 6.10 -13.63 -3.90
CA SER A 53 5.04 -14.62 -3.74
C SER A 53 3.73 -13.95 -3.31
N PRO A 54 2.83 -13.63 -4.26
CA PRO A 54 1.57 -12.95 -3.93
C PRO A 54 0.68 -13.85 -3.05
N ASN A 55 0.65 -15.15 -3.30
CA ASN A 55 -0.12 -16.10 -2.49
C ASN A 55 0.33 -16.14 -1.03
N THR A 56 1.65 -16.13 -0.78
CA THR A 56 2.18 -16.14 0.60
C THR A 56 1.86 -14.83 1.30
N MET A 57 2.03 -13.71 0.59
CA MET A 57 1.68 -12.39 1.10
C MET A 57 0.19 -12.29 1.44
N PHE A 58 -0.70 -12.78 0.56
CA PHE A 58 -2.14 -12.73 0.80
C PHE A 58 -2.55 -13.56 2.01
N LYS A 59 -2.01 -14.77 2.18
CA LYS A 59 -2.27 -15.58 3.38
C LYS A 59 -1.83 -14.86 4.66
N ARG A 60 -0.67 -14.21 4.62
CA ARG A 60 -0.16 -13.39 5.73
C ARG A 60 -1.08 -12.20 6.00
N CYS A 61 -1.37 -11.37 5.00
CA CYS A 61 -2.24 -10.21 5.15
C CYS A 61 -3.64 -10.62 5.63
N TYR A 62 -4.20 -11.70 5.10
CA TYR A 62 -5.49 -12.23 5.54
C TYR A 62 -5.49 -12.56 7.03
N ARG A 63 -4.43 -13.23 7.51
CA ARG A 63 -4.27 -13.55 8.93
C ARG A 63 -4.05 -12.29 9.79
N ASP A 64 -3.25 -11.35 9.31
CA ASP A 64 -2.79 -10.21 10.10
C ASP A 64 -3.83 -9.06 10.15
N VAL A 65 -4.54 -8.80 9.06
CA VAL A 65 -5.47 -7.65 8.92
C VAL A 65 -6.86 -8.02 8.41
N GLY A 66 -7.12 -9.30 8.11
CA GLY A 66 -8.44 -9.79 7.72
C GLY A 66 -8.67 -9.86 6.20
N PRO A 67 -9.92 -10.12 5.79
CA PRO A 67 -10.28 -10.46 4.41
C PRO A 67 -10.18 -9.29 3.42
N VAL A 68 -10.11 -8.05 3.92
CA VAL A 68 -10.08 -6.84 3.08
C VAL A 68 -8.90 -5.97 3.48
N PHE A 69 -7.98 -5.73 2.56
CA PHE A 69 -6.79 -4.92 2.82
C PHE A 69 -6.30 -4.21 1.57
N THR A 70 -5.57 -3.12 1.76
CA THR A 70 -4.96 -2.35 0.67
C THR A 70 -3.45 -2.45 0.72
N ILE A 71 -2.80 -2.62 -0.44
CA ILE A 71 -1.35 -2.44 -0.56
C ILE A 71 -1.03 -1.26 -1.49
N PRO A 72 0.04 -0.50 -1.21
CA PRO A 72 0.58 0.46 -2.16
C PRO A 72 1.38 -0.28 -3.26
N MET A 73 1.08 0.02 -4.52
CA MET A 73 1.79 -0.52 -5.68
C MET A 73 2.12 0.64 -6.62
N PHE A 74 3.38 1.08 -6.63
CA PHE A 74 3.83 2.29 -7.33
C PHE A 74 2.92 3.49 -7.02
N PHE A 75 2.24 4.03 -8.03
CA PHE A 75 1.34 5.18 -7.92
C PHE A 75 -0.14 4.79 -7.69
N LYS A 76 -0.42 3.51 -7.47
CA LYS A 76 -1.77 2.95 -7.31
C LYS A 76 -1.93 2.30 -5.94
N ARG A 77 -3.19 2.16 -5.52
CA ARG A 77 -3.60 1.40 -4.34
C ARG A 77 -4.37 0.20 -4.82
N LEU A 78 -3.93 -1.00 -4.45
CA LEU A 78 -4.63 -2.23 -4.78
C LEU A 78 -5.34 -2.70 -3.52
N THR A 79 -6.67 -2.68 -3.55
CA THR A 79 -7.50 -3.22 -2.46
C THR A 79 -7.90 -4.64 -2.83
N PHE A 80 -7.51 -5.58 -1.99
CA PHE A 80 -7.83 -6.99 -2.15
C PHE A 80 -9.05 -7.36 -1.32
N LEU A 81 -9.90 -8.19 -1.91
CA LEU A 81 -11.07 -8.81 -1.31
C LEU A 81 -10.82 -10.32 -1.37
N VAL A 82 -10.64 -10.94 -0.21
CA VAL A 82 -10.24 -12.35 -0.10
C VAL A 82 -11.33 -13.13 0.62
N GLY A 83 -11.82 -14.20 0.00
CA GLY A 83 -12.90 -15.03 0.52
C GLY A 83 -14.26 -14.68 -0.10
N PRO A 84 -15.21 -15.63 -0.08
CA PRO A 84 -16.49 -15.48 -0.79
C PRO A 84 -17.34 -14.31 -0.28
N GLU A 85 -17.35 -14.04 1.03
CA GLU A 85 -18.13 -12.96 1.63
C GLU A 85 -17.60 -11.59 1.21
N ALA A 86 -16.27 -11.42 1.19
CA ALA A 86 -15.65 -10.16 0.78
C ALA A 86 -15.75 -9.92 -0.72
N GLN A 87 -15.67 -10.99 -1.53
CA GLN A 87 -15.74 -10.91 -2.99
C GLN A 87 -17.17 -10.77 -3.53
N GLU A 88 -18.20 -11.11 -2.74
CA GLU A 88 -19.61 -10.99 -3.12
C GLU A 88 -19.94 -9.60 -3.66
N ILE A 89 -19.48 -8.54 -2.97
CA ILE A 89 -19.70 -7.15 -3.39
C ILE A 89 -19.09 -6.88 -4.76
N PHE A 90 -17.88 -7.40 -5.01
CA PHE A 90 -17.19 -7.21 -6.28
C PHE A 90 -17.92 -7.92 -7.43
N PHE A 91 -18.42 -9.13 -7.19
CA PHE A 91 -19.12 -9.91 -8.22
C PHE A 91 -20.57 -9.46 -8.45
N LYS A 92 -21.22 -8.85 -7.47
CA LYS A 92 -22.58 -8.30 -7.58
C LYS A 92 -22.62 -6.86 -8.10
N ALA A 93 -21.49 -6.15 -8.08
CA ALA A 93 -21.42 -4.82 -8.64
C ALA A 93 -21.70 -4.87 -10.15
N SER A 94 -22.63 -4.03 -10.62
CA SER A 94 -22.79 -3.79 -12.06
C SER A 94 -21.82 -2.71 -12.50
N ASP A 95 -21.36 -2.80 -13.75
CA ASP A 95 -20.62 -1.72 -14.42
C ASP A 95 -21.57 -0.60 -14.91
N ASP A 96 -22.89 -0.78 -14.78
CA ASP A 96 -23.90 0.22 -15.12
C ASP A 96 -23.77 1.43 -14.19
N VAL A 97 -23.24 2.53 -14.75
CA VAL A 97 -23.16 3.88 -14.15
C VAL A 97 -24.45 4.67 -14.32
#